data_AF-A0A2S6BZ16-F1
#
_entry.id   AF-A0A2S6BZ16-F1
#
_cell.length_a   1.000
_cell.length_b   1.000
_cell.length_c   1.000
_cell.angle_alpha   90.00
_cell.angle_beta   90.00
_cell.angle_gamma   90.00
#
_symmetry.space_group_name_H-M   'P 1'
#
loop_
_entity.id
_entity.type
_entity.pdbx_description
1 polymer ?
#
loop_
_entity_poly.entity_id
_entity_poly.type
_entity_poly.pdbx_seq_one_letter_code
_entity_poly.pdbx_strand_id
1 'polypeptide(L)'
;MARNTKKQKSQPPVAGLEADASSSHKAPAPSQLLSRLPVELQLRILSHLPAKQIHSCRRIDRHFHDMIDLKENHGLLIGPSIAASMERFDTFVKRYCEFPLESRDGGPELFLDAVTDYIEVCGIRAVDWVEKIDGFMEFLVQRSNDEFSNGGPFAGRLAWQLGFDFSELCNYSVGFFQYRMQNVLDQIYGEKVEIIIDRMRAFLQEHTRHPVEYVPKYPITGPHAPLVPGIPMLARAPEMPRVGRAVGVPVLPRSSPFTYFAASIWAQDRILDARDDEEVVEGVERAVLLEEMFIACI
;
A
#
# COMPACT_ATOMS: atom_id res chain seq x y z
N MET A 1 -47.19 -25.40 20.68
CA MET A 1 -47.74 -26.51 19.84
C MET A 1 -48.81 -25.93 18.92
N ALA A 2 -48.53 -25.79 17.62
CA ALA A 2 -49.55 -25.55 16.62
C ALA A 2 -49.06 -26.16 15.30
N ARG A 3 -49.68 -27.29 14.92
CA ARG A 3 -49.46 -28.03 13.68
C ARG A 3 -50.11 -27.25 12.54
N ASN A 4 -49.39 -27.01 11.44
CA ASN A 4 -50.02 -26.56 10.21
C ASN A 4 -49.74 -27.54 9.07
N THR A 5 -50.83 -28.06 8.53
CA THR A 5 -50.94 -29.18 7.60
C THR A 5 -50.99 -28.71 6.15
N LYS A 6 -50.22 -29.40 5.30
CA LYS A 6 -50.46 -29.81 3.91
C LYS A 6 -51.31 -28.91 2.99
N LYS A 7 -50.74 -28.58 1.82
CA LYS A 7 -51.46 -28.74 0.54
C LYS A 7 -50.50 -29.16 -0.57
N GLN A 8 -50.60 -30.44 -0.93
CA GLN A 8 -49.92 -31.10 -2.02
C GLN A 8 -50.80 -30.92 -3.28
N LYS A 9 -50.28 -30.24 -4.31
CA LYS A 9 -50.94 -30.10 -5.61
C LYS A 9 -50.41 -31.20 -6.53
N SER A 10 -51.30 -32.11 -6.91
CA SER A 10 -51.12 -33.12 -7.94
C SER A 10 -51.11 -32.49 -9.33
N GLN A 11 -50.10 -32.81 -10.13
CA GLN A 11 -50.03 -32.55 -11.58
C GLN A 11 -50.42 -33.83 -12.36
N PRO A 12 -51.05 -33.69 -13.55
CA PRO A 12 -51.46 -34.83 -14.37
C PRO A 12 -50.30 -35.37 -15.23
N PRO A 13 -50.41 -36.62 -15.73
CA PRO A 13 -49.38 -37.24 -16.55
C PRO A 13 -49.50 -36.75 -18.00
N VAL A 14 -48.43 -36.19 -18.55
CA VAL A 14 -48.32 -35.92 -19.98
C VAL A 14 -47.54 -37.07 -20.61
N ALA A 15 -48.23 -37.78 -21.50
CA ALA A 15 -47.71 -38.87 -22.29
C ALA A 15 -46.77 -38.36 -23.39
N GLY A 16 -45.69 -39.13 -23.59
CA GLY A 16 -45.15 -39.53 -24.89
C GLY A 16 -44.75 -38.45 -25.87
N LEU A 17 -43.45 -38.33 -26.11
CA LEU A 17 -42.87 -38.16 -27.44
C LEU A 17 -41.42 -38.67 -27.36
N GLU A 18 -41.23 -39.91 -27.80
CA GLU A 18 -39.92 -40.43 -28.18
C GLU A 18 -39.38 -39.54 -29.30
N ALA A 19 -38.31 -38.81 -28.98
CA ALA A 19 -37.53 -38.08 -29.96
C ALA A 19 -36.22 -38.82 -30.16
N ASP A 20 -36.00 -39.18 -31.42
CA ASP A 20 -34.87 -39.91 -31.94
C ASP A 20 -33.52 -39.45 -31.39
N ALA A 21 -32.63 -40.43 -31.26
CA ALA A 21 -31.23 -40.29 -30.89
C ALA A 21 -30.49 -39.37 -31.88
N SER A 22 -30.60 -38.06 -31.65
CA SER A 22 -29.67 -37.07 -32.19
C SER A 22 -28.35 -37.26 -31.48
N SER A 23 -27.34 -37.71 -32.23
CA SER A 23 -25.92 -37.75 -31.86
C SER A 23 -25.45 -36.36 -31.44
N SER A 24 -25.73 -36.02 -30.18
CA SER A 24 -25.28 -34.81 -29.51
C SER A 24 -23.79 -34.95 -29.26
N HIS A 25 -22.98 -34.52 -30.22
CA HIS A 25 -21.64 -34.02 -29.93
C HIS A 25 -21.82 -32.75 -29.10
N LYS A 26 -22.13 -32.92 -27.81
CA LYS A 26 -22.02 -31.86 -26.80
C LYS A 26 -20.59 -31.35 -26.89
N ALA A 27 -20.44 -30.14 -27.43
CA ALA A 27 -19.17 -29.43 -27.35
C ALA A 27 -18.67 -29.56 -25.90
N PRO A 28 -17.42 -30.02 -25.69
CA PRO A 28 -16.91 -30.21 -24.35
C PRO A 28 -17.06 -28.90 -23.59
N ALA A 29 -17.58 -28.97 -22.36
CA ALA A 29 -17.76 -27.80 -21.53
C ALA A 29 -16.43 -27.02 -21.48
N PRO A 30 -16.46 -25.67 -21.56
CA PRO A 30 -15.24 -24.85 -21.67
C PRO A 30 -14.15 -25.17 -20.65
N SER A 31 -14.54 -25.65 -19.46
CA SER A 31 -13.63 -26.07 -18.39
C SER A 31 -12.72 -27.26 -18.73
N GLN A 32 -13.09 -28.13 -19.68
CA GLN A 32 -12.28 -29.28 -20.07
C GLN A 32 -11.18 -28.96 -21.08
N LEU A 33 -11.15 -27.74 -21.64
CA LEU A 33 -10.17 -27.39 -22.65
C LEU A 33 -8.78 -27.20 -22.02
N LEU A 34 -8.73 -26.54 -20.86
CA LEU A 34 -7.49 -26.29 -20.12
C LEU A 34 -6.86 -27.57 -19.59
N SER A 35 -7.67 -28.50 -19.06
CA SER A 35 -7.19 -29.78 -18.51
C SER A 35 -6.62 -30.74 -19.57
N ARG A 36 -6.88 -30.49 -20.87
CA ARG A 36 -6.34 -31.29 -21.98
C ARG A 36 -5.01 -30.77 -22.51
N LEU A 37 -4.57 -29.58 -22.08
CA LEU A 37 -3.29 -29.04 -22.48
C LEU A 37 -2.14 -29.74 -21.73
N PRO A 38 -0.95 -29.86 -22.32
CA PRO A 38 0.27 -30.20 -21.58
C PRO A 38 0.47 -29.27 -20.38
N VAL A 39 1.02 -29.81 -19.29
CA VAL A 39 1.18 -29.11 -18.00
C VAL A 39 1.98 -27.81 -18.16
N GLU A 40 2.96 -27.79 -19.06
CA GLU A 40 3.81 -26.63 -19.35
C GLU A 40 3.00 -25.48 -19.95
N LEU A 41 2.03 -25.79 -20.82
CA LEU A 41 1.14 -24.77 -21.40
C LEU A 41 0.13 -24.29 -20.36
N GLN A 42 -0.36 -25.16 -19.48
CA GLN A 42 -1.23 -24.76 -18.38
C GLN A 42 -0.50 -23.80 -17.43
N LEU A 43 0.71 -24.16 -17.00
CA LEU A 43 1.55 -23.31 -16.16
C LEU A 43 1.85 -21.96 -16.81
N ARG A 44 2.15 -21.94 -18.11
CA ARG A 44 2.36 -20.69 -18.86
C ARG A 44 1.12 -19.82 -18.92
N ILE A 45 -0.08 -20.41 -19.05
CA ILE A 45 -1.33 -19.64 -19.01
C ILE A 45 -1.53 -19.05 -17.61
N LEU A 46 -1.35 -19.88 -16.57
CA LEU A 46 -1.52 -19.45 -15.19
C LEU A 46 -0.49 -18.37 -14.77
N SER A 47 0.74 -18.41 -15.28
CA SER A 47 1.77 -17.42 -14.97
C SER A 47 1.47 -16.02 -15.51
N HIS A 48 0.45 -15.87 -16.37
CA HIS A 48 -0.04 -14.57 -16.82
C HIS A 48 -1.22 -14.04 -15.99
N LEU A 49 -1.69 -14.81 -15.01
CA LEU A 49 -2.78 -14.41 -14.13
C LEU A 49 -2.23 -13.75 -12.85
N PRO A 50 -2.96 -12.78 -12.26
CA PRO A 50 -2.69 -12.32 -10.90
C PRO A 50 -2.77 -13.45 -9.88
N ALA A 51 -2.03 -13.35 -8.78
CA ALA A 51 -1.98 -14.35 -7.72
C ALA A 51 -3.37 -14.66 -7.16
N LYS A 52 -4.26 -13.67 -7.03
CA LYS A 52 -5.67 -13.90 -6.63
C LYS A 52 -6.42 -14.84 -7.56
N GLN A 53 -6.18 -14.72 -8.87
CA GLN A 53 -6.81 -15.58 -9.87
C GLN A 53 -6.17 -16.96 -9.86
N ILE A 54 -4.85 -17.07 -9.70
CA ILE A 54 -4.16 -18.35 -9.50
C ILE A 54 -4.72 -19.08 -8.27
N HIS A 55 -4.88 -18.37 -7.15
CA HIS A 55 -5.50 -18.91 -5.93
C HIS A 55 -6.94 -19.36 -6.14
N SER A 56 -7.69 -18.65 -6.99
CA SER A 56 -9.04 -19.07 -7.38
C SER A 56 -9.01 -20.35 -8.22
N CYS A 57 -8.09 -20.47 -9.18
CA CYS A 57 -7.87 -21.67 -9.99
C CYS A 57 -7.51 -22.89 -9.14
N ARG A 58 -6.70 -22.71 -8.08
CA ARG A 58 -6.36 -23.75 -7.10
C ARG A 58 -7.58 -24.43 -6.48
N ARG A 59 -8.72 -23.74 -6.41
CA ARG A 59 -9.97 -24.24 -5.79
C ARG A 59 -10.94 -24.91 -6.79
N ILE A 60 -10.64 -24.87 -8.09
CA ILE A 60 -11.55 -25.36 -9.13
C ILE A 60 -11.53 -26.89 -9.20
N ASP A 61 -10.35 -27.48 -9.30
CA ASP A 61 -10.17 -28.93 -9.34
C ASP A 61 -8.86 -29.36 -8.68
N ARG A 62 -8.75 -30.68 -8.43
CA ARG A 62 -7.59 -31.28 -7.78
C ARG A 62 -6.32 -31.21 -8.62
N HIS A 63 -6.44 -31.24 -9.95
CA HIS A 63 -5.29 -31.18 -10.85
C HIS A 63 -4.61 -29.81 -10.76
N PHE A 64 -5.39 -28.72 -10.80
CA PHE A 64 -4.87 -27.36 -10.58
C PHE A 64 -4.32 -27.19 -9.17
N HIS A 65 -5.00 -27.72 -8.16
CA HIS A 65 -4.50 -27.70 -6.79
C HIS A 65 -3.10 -28.31 -6.69
N ASP A 66 -2.94 -29.56 -7.15
CA ASP A 66 -1.69 -30.31 -7.05
C ASP A 66 -0.58 -29.67 -7.91
N MET A 67 -0.94 -29.14 -9.10
CA MET A 67 -0.01 -28.44 -9.97
C MET A 67 0.46 -27.09 -9.39
N ILE A 68 -0.44 -26.33 -8.78
CA ILE A 68 -0.13 -25.00 -8.22
C ILE A 68 0.69 -25.11 -6.94
N ASP A 69 0.40 -26.10 -6.08
CA ASP A 69 1.08 -26.31 -4.80
C ASP A 69 2.45 -27.00 -4.94
N LEU A 70 2.77 -27.50 -6.14
CA LEU A 70 4.07 -28.08 -6.43
C LEU A 70 5.15 -26.99 -6.35
N LYS A 71 6.09 -27.14 -5.42
CA LYS A 71 7.11 -26.11 -5.12
C LYS A 71 7.95 -25.73 -6.33
N GLU A 72 8.21 -26.68 -7.21
CA GLU A 72 8.93 -26.51 -8.47
C GLU A 72 8.23 -25.54 -9.43
N ASN A 73 6.90 -25.41 -9.32
CA ASN A 73 6.10 -24.55 -10.19
C ASN A 73 5.94 -23.13 -9.62
N HIS A 74 6.16 -22.92 -8.32
CA HIS A 74 5.97 -21.60 -7.69
C HIS A 74 6.81 -20.51 -8.35
N GLY A 75 8.06 -20.80 -8.72
CA GLY A 75 8.93 -19.83 -9.37
C GLY A 75 8.36 -19.28 -10.68
N LEU A 76 7.68 -20.13 -11.45
CA LEU A 76 7.02 -19.75 -12.71
C LEU A 76 5.68 -19.07 -12.48
N LEU A 77 4.87 -19.58 -11.53
CA LEU A 77 3.50 -19.13 -11.33
C LEU A 77 3.39 -17.81 -10.58
N ILE A 78 4.12 -17.69 -9.47
CA ILE A 78 3.96 -16.57 -8.52
C ILE A 78 5.23 -15.74 -8.35
N GLY A 79 6.39 -16.24 -8.82
CA GLY A 79 7.65 -15.51 -8.78
C GLY A 79 7.56 -14.09 -9.36
N PRO A 80 7.02 -13.91 -10.59
CA PRO A 80 6.85 -12.59 -11.17
C PRO A 80 5.94 -11.65 -10.36
N SER A 81 4.82 -12.16 -9.81
CA SER A 81 3.87 -11.36 -9.02
C SER A 81 4.49 -10.90 -7.68
N ILE A 82 5.21 -11.81 -7.01
CA ILE A 82 5.96 -11.49 -5.80
C ILE A 82 7.04 -10.43 -6.12
N ALA A 83 7.83 -10.64 -7.17
CA ALA A 83 8.88 -9.71 -7.57
C ALA A 83 8.34 -8.31 -7.86
N ALA A 84 7.25 -8.21 -8.64
CA ALA A 84 6.61 -6.93 -8.96
C ALA A 84 6.06 -6.23 -7.70
N SER A 85 5.45 -6.98 -6.78
CA SER A 85 4.94 -6.41 -5.52
C SER A 85 6.07 -5.91 -4.61
N MET A 86 7.18 -6.64 -4.54
CA MET A 86 8.37 -6.25 -3.80
C MET A 86 9.04 -5.02 -4.41
N GLU A 87 9.21 -4.99 -5.74
CA GLU A 87 9.76 -3.83 -6.45
C GLU A 87 8.92 -2.57 -6.20
N ARG A 88 7.59 -2.70 -6.15
CA ARG A 88 6.67 -1.60 -5.79
C ARG A 88 6.93 -1.10 -4.36
N PHE A 89 7.09 -1.99 -3.39
CA PHE A 89 7.38 -1.59 -2.00
C PHE A 89 8.77 -0.96 -1.88
N ASP A 90 9.79 -1.55 -2.49
CA ASP A 90 11.15 -1.01 -2.48
C ASP A 90 11.22 0.36 -3.14
N THR A 91 10.50 0.55 -4.25
CA THR A 91 10.39 1.85 -4.92
C THR A 91 9.74 2.89 -4.03
N PHE A 92 8.67 2.52 -3.32
CA PHE A 92 8.01 3.40 -2.36
C PHE A 92 8.93 3.77 -1.21
N VAL A 93 9.59 2.80 -0.58
CA VAL A 93 10.52 3.02 0.54
C VAL A 93 11.67 3.92 0.10
N LYS A 94 12.29 3.65 -1.05
CA LYS A 94 13.36 4.49 -1.59
C LYS A 94 12.91 5.93 -1.82
N ARG A 95 11.71 6.13 -2.37
CA ARG A 95 11.19 7.46 -2.69
C ARG A 95 10.75 8.24 -1.45
N TYR A 96 10.03 7.61 -0.52
CA TYR A 96 9.34 8.32 0.55
C TYR A 96 9.90 8.08 1.95
N CYS A 97 10.85 7.15 2.11
CA CYS A 97 11.49 6.86 3.39
C CYS A 97 13.00 7.10 3.37
N GLU A 98 13.68 6.85 2.25
CA GLU A 98 15.15 6.96 2.14
C GLU A 98 15.63 8.18 1.33
N PHE A 99 14.72 9.03 0.84
CA PHE A 99 15.06 10.20 0.04
C PHE A 99 16.22 11.04 0.63
N PRO A 100 17.14 11.56 -0.18
CA PRO A 100 18.24 12.39 0.32
C PRO A 100 17.72 13.66 1.02
N LEU A 101 18.34 14.06 2.13
CA LEU A 101 17.96 15.26 2.89
C LEU A 101 18.74 16.52 2.48
N GLU A 102 19.94 16.37 1.93
CA GLU A 102 20.81 17.48 1.55
C GLU A 102 21.03 17.52 0.04
N SER A 103 20.74 18.68 -0.59
CA SER A 103 21.14 18.91 -1.97
C SER A 103 22.65 19.12 -2.05
N ARG A 104 23.23 18.90 -3.25
CA ARG A 104 24.70 19.00 -3.44
C ARG A 104 25.26 20.37 -3.12
N ASP A 105 24.44 21.40 -3.20
CA ASP A 105 24.78 22.78 -2.88
C ASP A 105 24.34 23.19 -1.46
N GLY A 106 23.79 22.27 -0.66
CA GLY A 106 23.26 22.54 0.68
C GLY A 106 22.00 23.39 0.69
N GLY A 107 21.28 23.46 -0.44
CA GLY A 107 19.99 24.11 -0.56
C GLY A 107 18.83 23.26 -0.03
N PRO A 108 17.62 23.85 0.02
CA PRO A 108 16.44 23.21 0.60
C PRO A 108 15.66 22.35 -0.41
N GLU A 109 16.16 22.13 -1.62
CA GLU A 109 15.39 21.53 -2.72
C GLU A 109 14.88 20.14 -2.39
N LEU A 110 15.74 19.29 -1.82
CA LEU A 110 15.38 17.90 -1.50
C LEU A 110 14.45 17.79 -0.28
N PHE A 111 14.63 18.69 0.70
CA PHE A 111 13.68 18.83 1.80
C PHE A 111 12.29 19.22 1.28
N LEU A 112 12.23 20.21 0.39
CA LEU A 112 10.99 20.65 -0.24
C LEU A 112 10.35 19.54 -1.07
N ASP A 113 11.13 18.84 -1.90
CA ASP A 113 10.66 17.71 -2.70
C ASP A 113 9.98 16.68 -1.80
N ALA A 114 10.63 16.31 -0.70
CA ALA A 114 10.12 15.33 0.23
C ALA A 114 8.84 15.78 0.94
N VAL A 115 8.76 17.05 1.34
CA VAL A 115 7.55 17.62 1.96
C VAL A 115 6.39 17.67 0.95
N THR A 116 6.63 18.12 -0.27
CA THR A 116 5.57 18.17 -1.30
C THR A 116 5.11 16.77 -1.69
N ASP A 117 6.03 15.83 -1.86
CA ASP A 117 5.72 14.42 -2.12
C ASP A 117 4.88 13.82 -0.97
N TYR A 118 5.21 14.12 0.28
CA TYR A 118 4.42 13.68 1.43
C TYR A 118 2.99 14.27 1.42
N ILE A 119 2.85 15.58 1.18
CA ILE A 119 1.56 16.25 1.10
C ILE A 119 0.68 15.62 0.01
N GLU A 120 1.25 15.36 -1.17
CA GLU A 120 0.55 14.74 -2.29
C GLU A 120 0.14 13.29 -1.97
N VAL A 121 1.07 12.46 -1.48
CA VAL A 121 0.80 11.05 -1.17
C VAL A 121 -0.24 10.89 -0.06
N CYS A 122 -0.22 11.78 0.95
CA CYS A 122 -1.19 11.76 2.03
C CYS A 122 -2.51 12.47 1.70
N GLY A 123 -2.62 13.08 0.51
CA GLY A 123 -3.80 13.85 0.12
C GLY A 123 -4.12 14.99 1.10
N ILE A 124 -3.09 15.60 1.70
CA ILE A 124 -3.25 16.67 2.69
C ILE A 124 -3.84 17.90 2.01
N ARG A 125 -4.96 18.39 2.53
CA ARG A 125 -5.65 19.59 2.04
C ARG A 125 -5.20 20.83 2.81
N ALA A 126 -5.34 21.99 2.19
CA ALA A 126 -4.82 23.27 2.68
C ALA A 126 -5.26 23.69 4.10
N VAL A 127 -6.33 23.12 4.65
CA VAL A 127 -6.82 23.43 6.00
C VAL A 127 -6.23 22.57 7.12
N ASP A 128 -5.64 21.41 6.79
CA ASP A 128 -5.25 20.39 7.80
C ASP A 128 -3.73 20.16 7.89
N TRP A 129 -2.94 20.93 7.16
CA TRP A 129 -1.54 20.58 6.91
C TRP A 129 -0.65 20.66 8.14
N VAL A 130 -0.93 21.56 9.09
CA VAL A 130 -0.11 21.71 10.31
C VAL A 130 -0.12 20.43 11.15
N GLU A 131 -1.30 19.95 11.54
CA GLU A 131 -1.43 18.72 12.34
C GLU A 131 -0.94 17.49 11.57
N LYS A 132 -1.13 17.45 10.25
CA LYS A 132 -0.77 16.30 9.42
C LYS A 132 0.70 16.24 9.03
N ILE A 133 1.44 17.35 9.11
CA ILE A 133 2.87 17.38 8.76
C ILE A 133 3.77 17.14 9.96
N ASP A 134 3.29 17.34 11.18
CA ASP A 134 4.07 17.14 12.40
C ASP A 134 4.70 15.74 12.47
N GLY A 135 3.94 14.69 12.13
CA GLY A 135 4.45 13.32 12.07
C GLY A 135 5.55 13.12 11.02
N PHE A 136 5.46 13.83 9.89
CA PHE A 136 6.51 13.81 8.86
C PHE A 136 7.75 14.61 9.29
N MET A 137 7.58 15.73 10.01
CA MET A 137 8.70 16.51 10.54
C MET A 137 9.43 15.74 11.65
N GLU A 138 8.70 15.01 12.50
CA GLU A 138 9.30 14.08 13.47
C GLU A 138 10.10 12.99 12.78
N PHE A 139 9.53 12.40 11.71
CA PHE A 139 10.24 11.44 10.88
C PHE A 139 11.55 12.01 10.30
N LEU A 140 11.51 13.21 9.71
CA LEU A 140 12.68 13.88 9.13
C LEU A 140 13.78 14.14 10.16
N VAL A 141 13.42 14.70 11.32
CA VAL A 141 14.37 14.98 12.40
C VAL A 141 15.00 13.70 12.93
N GLN A 142 14.18 12.68 13.21
CA GLN A 142 14.68 11.39 13.70
C GLN A 142 15.64 10.77 12.69
N ARG A 143 15.26 10.77 11.41
CA ARG A 143 16.10 10.24 10.34
C ARG A 143 17.41 11.00 10.19
N SER A 144 17.36 12.33 10.26
CA SER A 144 18.58 13.16 10.23
C SER A 144 19.51 12.84 11.40
N ASN A 145 18.96 12.60 12.60
CA ASN A 145 19.75 12.18 13.76
C ASN A 145 20.36 10.78 13.58
N ASP A 146 19.63 9.84 12.97
CA ASP A 146 20.06 8.47 12.75
C ASP A 146 21.18 8.37 11.68
N GLU A 147 21.04 9.11 10.57
CA GLU A 147 22.01 9.10 9.46
C GLU A 147 23.23 9.98 9.75
N PHE A 148 23.04 11.12 10.43
CA PHE A 148 24.06 12.15 10.59
C PHE A 148 24.34 12.43 12.06
N SER A 149 24.90 11.43 12.74
CA SER A 149 25.33 11.53 14.15
C SER A 149 26.23 12.73 14.47
N ASN A 150 26.84 13.39 13.47
CA ASN A 150 27.73 14.55 13.62
C ASN A 150 27.40 15.76 12.72
N GLY A 151 26.13 16.02 12.40
CA GLY A 151 25.76 17.35 11.87
C GLY A 151 24.96 17.39 10.57
N GLY A 152 23.94 16.53 10.45
CA GLY A 152 22.92 16.73 9.42
C GLY A 152 22.13 18.03 9.66
N PRO A 153 21.33 18.48 8.68
CA PRO A 153 20.70 19.80 8.72
C PRO A 153 19.71 19.94 9.88
N PHE A 154 19.12 18.82 10.30
CA PHE A 154 18.16 18.77 11.41
C PHE A 154 18.73 18.11 12.67
N ALA A 155 20.03 17.79 12.71
CA ALA A 155 20.64 17.11 13.83
C ALA A 155 20.52 17.94 15.12
N GLY A 156 20.07 17.30 16.20
CA GLY A 156 19.87 17.94 17.51
C GLY A 156 18.71 18.95 17.58
N ARG A 157 17.89 19.06 16.53
CA ARG A 157 16.69 19.90 16.53
C ARG A 157 15.49 19.14 17.10
N LEU A 158 14.51 19.87 17.60
CA LEU A 158 13.25 19.31 18.08
C LEU A 158 12.22 19.27 16.94
N ALA A 159 11.58 18.12 16.73
CA ALA A 159 10.59 17.91 15.68
C ALA A 159 9.45 18.95 15.69
N TRP A 160 8.88 19.22 16.87
CA TRP A 160 7.79 20.18 17.03
C TRP A 160 8.22 21.61 16.65
N GLN A 161 9.49 21.97 16.86
CA GLN A 161 10.01 23.27 16.45
C GLN A 161 10.09 23.36 14.93
N LEU A 162 10.57 22.32 14.26
CA LEU A 162 10.62 22.26 12.79
C LEU A 162 9.21 22.29 12.18
N GLY A 163 8.25 21.56 12.77
CA GLY A 163 6.85 21.58 12.34
C GLY A 163 6.20 22.95 12.48
N PHE A 164 6.38 23.59 13.64
CA PHE A 164 5.90 24.95 13.89
C PHE A 164 6.51 25.96 12.91
N ASP A 165 7.83 25.96 12.76
CA ASP A 165 8.57 26.89 11.90
C ASP A 165 8.21 26.71 10.42
N PHE A 166 8.01 25.45 9.98
CA PHE A 166 7.54 25.16 8.63
C PHE A 166 6.09 25.64 8.42
N SER A 167 5.24 25.47 9.44
CA SER A 167 3.86 25.97 9.42
C SER A 167 3.81 27.50 9.30
N GLU A 168 4.63 28.21 10.06
CA GLU A 168 4.76 29.66 9.93
C GLU A 168 5.25 30.06 8.53
N LEU A 169 6.20 29.32 7.97
CA LEU A 169 6.73 29.58 6.63
C LEU A 169 5.66 29.46 5.57
N CYS A 170 4.84 28.41 5.53
CA CYS A 170 3.83 28.35 4.47
C CYS A 170 2.63 29.29 4.73
N ASN A 171 2.32 29.63 5.98
CA ASN A 171 1.40 30.75 6.28
C ASN A 171 1.94 32.08 5.74
N TYR A 172 3.26 32.31 5.85
CA TYR A 172 3.93 33.45 5.23
C TYR A 172 3.87 33.37 3.69
N SER A 173 4.11 32.20 3.09
CA SER A 173 4.06 32.01 1.63
C SER A 173 2.72 32.38 1.00
N VAL A 174 1.61 32.16 1.71
CA VAL A 174 0.26 32.54 1.25
C VAL A 174 -0.14 33.97 1.61
N GLY A 175 0.73 34.73 2.27
CA GLY A 175 0.55 36.16 2.55
C GLY A 175 -0.21 36.49 3.84
N PHE A 176 -0.30 35.55 4.79
CA PHE A 176 -0.92 35.85 6.10
C PHE A 176 -0.08 36.76 7.00
N PHE A 177 1.23 36.87 6.73
CA PHE A 177 2.16 37.66 7.53
C PHE A 177 2.87 38.71 6.66
N GLN A 178 3.14 39.87 7.25
CA GLN A 178 3.82 41.00 6.58
C GLN A 178 5.34 41.01 6.81
N TYR A 179 5.85 40.21 7.75
CA TYR A 179 7.24 40.20 8.17
C TYR A 179 7.80 38.78 8.23
N ARG A 180 9.03 38.59 7.77
CA ARG A 180 9.77 37.31 7.89
C ARG A 180 10.15 37.10 9.35
N MET A 181 9.72 35.98 9.92
CA MET A 181 10.15 35.55 11.25
C MET A 181 11.48 34.80 11.13
N GLN A 182 12.39 35.01 12.08
CA GLN A 182 13.59 34.18 12.20
C GLN A 182 13.21 32.82 12.77
N ASN A 183 13.32 31.78 11.95
CA ASN A 183 12.96 30.41 12.28
C ASN A 183 14.16 29.45 12.13
N VAL A 184 13.98 28.17 12.45
CA VAL A 184 15.05 27.17 12.35
C VAL A 184 15.53 26.97 10.91
N LEU A 185 14.65 27.13 9.92
CA LEU A 185 15.00 27.00 8.51
C LEU A 185 15.89 28.16 8.05
N ASP A 186 15.75 29.36 8.61
CA ASP A 186 16.70 30.46 8.41
C ASP A 186 18.09 30.11 8.95
N GLN A 187 18.16 29.43 10.09
CA GLN A 187 19.44 29.01 10.67
C GLN A 187 20.12 27.92 9.83
N ILE A 188 19.33 27.02 9.24
CA ILE A 188 19.82 25.89 8.44
C ILE A 188 20.23 26.35 7.03
N TYR A 189 19.35 27.10 6.36
CA TYR A 189 19.50 27.41 4.93
C TYR A 189 19.93 28.86 4.65
N GLY A 190 19.95 29.73 5.66
CA GLY A 190 20.36 31.13 5.52
C GLY A 190 19.52 31.90 4.51
N GLU A 191 20.17 32.53 3.53
CA GLU A 191 19.50 33.26 2.45
C GLU A 191 18.69 32.34 1.53
N LYS A 192 19.01 31.04 1.47
CA LYS A 192 18.30 30.08 0.61
C LYS A 192 16.89 29.75 1.11
N VAL A 193 16.48 30.21 2.29
CA VAL A 193 15.10 30.03 2.76
C VAL A 193 14.08 30.69 1.82
N GLU A 194 14.48 31.73 1.08
CA GLU A 194 13.60 32.41 0.11
C GLU A 194 13.15 31.45 -1.00
N ILE A 195 14.01 30.47 -1.36
CA ILE A 195 13.67 29.38 -2.29
C ILE A 195 12.53 28.53 -1.72
N ILE A 196 12.53 28.26 -0.41
CA ILE A 196 11.45 27.54 0.28
C ILE A 196 10.16 28.32 0.17
N ILE A 197 10.21 29.62 0.50
CA ILE A 197 9.04 30.49 0.50
C ILE A 197 8.39 30.55 -0.89
N ASP A 198 9.18 30.81 -1.93
CA ASP A 198 8.70 30.94 -3.30
C ASP A 198 8.17 29.61 -3.85
N ARG A 199 8.86 28.50 -3.59
CA ARG A 199 8.42 27.18 -4.04
C ARG A 199 7.16 26.71 -3.32
N MET A 200 7.07 26.91 -2.00
CA MET A 200 5.86 26.61 -1.24
C MET A 200 4.69 27.50 -1.68
N ARG A 201 4.94 28.78 -2.00
CA ARG A 201 3.90 29.65 -2.57
C ARG A 201 3.38 29.09 -3.89
N ALA A 202 4.27 28.71 -4.81
CA ALA A 202 3.89 28.12 -6.10
C ALA A 202 3.10 26.82 -5.91
N PHE A 203 3.63 25.89 -5.10
CA PHE A 203 2.98 24.63 -4.78
C PHE A 203 1.59 24.83 -4.18
N LEU A 204 1.45 25.68 -3.15
CA LEU A 204 0.16 25.92 -2.51
C LEU A 204 -0.85 26.59 -3.45
N GLN A 205 -0.42 27.47 -4.35
CA GLN A 205 -1.29 28.06 -5.37
C GLN A 205 -1.80 27.03 -6.37
N GLU A 206 -0.97 26.06 -6.77
CA GLU A 206 -1.38 24.97 -7.67
C GLU A 206 -2.29 23.97 -6.95
N HIS A 207 -1.87 23.51 -5.77
CA HIS A 207 -2.57 22.51 -4.96
C HIS A 207 -3.95 22.97 -4.50
N THR A 208 -4.13 24.27 -4.23
CA THR A 208 -5.44 24.85 -3.91
C THR A 208 -6.37 24.96 -5.10
N ARG A 209 -5.83 25.16 -6.32
CA ARG A 209 -6.62 25.26 -7.54
C ARG A 209 -7.07 23.89 -8.04
N HIS A 210 -6.20 22.88 -7.91
CA HIS A 210 -6.41 21.54 -8.43
C HIS A 210 -6.15 20.57 -7.28
N PRO A 211 -7.12 20.35 -6.36
CA PRO A 211 -6.96 19.30 -5.36
C PRO A 211 -6.68 18.01 -6.10
N VAL A 212 -5.50 17.45 -5.89
CA VAL A 212 -4.96 16.33 -6.65
C VAL A 212 -6.00 15.21 -6.68
N GLU A 213 -6.54 14.87 -7.85
CA GLU A 213 -7.44 13.71 -8.07
C GLU A 213 -6.69 12.37 -7.95
N TYR A 214 -5.51 12.35 -7.32
CA TYR A 214 -4.71 11.16 -7.13
C TYR A 214 -5.27 10.32 -5.98
N VAL A 215 -6.27 9.53 -6.34
CA VAL A 215 -6.62 8.34 -5.60
C VAL A 215 -5.75 7.22 -6.20
N PRO A 216 -4.94 6.50 -5.43
CA PRO A 216 -4.34 5.25 -5.89
C PRO A 216 -5.43 4.38 -6.55
N LYS A 217 -5.07 3.49 -7.48
CA LYS A 217 -6.03 2.55 -8.12
C LYS A 217 -6.88 1.73 -7.13
N TYR A 218 -6.53 1.75 -5.84
CA TYR A 218 -7.36 1.32 -4.73
C TYR A 218 -8.00 2.58 -4.12
N PRO A 219 -9.32 2.78 -4.30
CA PRO A 219 -9.99 3.89 -3.64
C PRO A 219 -9.77 3.78 -2.13
N ILE A 220 -9.00 4.72 -1.56
CA ILE A 220 -8.88 4.97 -0.11
C ILE A 220 -10.22 5.52 0.44
N THR A 221 -11.36 5.07 -0.10
CA THR A 221 -12.70 5.49 0.31
C THR A 221 -13.41 4.41 1.13
N GLY A 222 -12.81 3.22 1.26
CA GLY A 222 -13.12 2.29 2.34
C GLY A 222 -12.29 2.62 3.58
N PRO A 223 -12.85 2.54 4.80
CA PRO A 223 -12.05 2.61 6.03
C PRO A 223 -11.19 1.35 6.13
N HIS A 224 -10.01 1.38 5.52
CA HIS A 224 -9.00 0.35 5.72
C HIS A 224 -8.35 0.58 7.08
N ALA A 225 -8.50 -0.35 8.01
CA ALA A 225 -7.76 -0.30 9.25
C ALA A 225 -6.28 -0.59 8.94
N PRO A 226 -5.32 0.19 9.47
CA PRO A 226 -3.91 -0.15 9.34
C PRO A 226 -3.66 -1.52 9.98
N LEU A 227 -2.61 -2.23 9.54
CA LEU A 227 -2.22 -3.51 10.15
C LEU A 227 -1.80 -3.36 11.63
N VAL A 228 -1.69 -2.12 12.13
CA VAL A 228 -1.47 -1.82 13.54
C VAL A 228 -2.36 -0.63 13.94
N PRO A 229 -3.65 -0.84 14.24
CA PRO A 229 -4.60 0.24 14.52
C PRO A 229 -4.46 0.83 15.92
N GLY A 230 -4.68 2.15 16.04
CA GLY A 230 -4.78 2.85 17.32
C GLY A 230 -3.46 3.03 18.09
N ILE A 231 -2.32 2.72 17.46
CA ILE A 231 -1.00 2.82 18.08
C ILE A 231 -0.27 4.06 17.53
N PRO A 232 0.17 5.01 18.39
CA PRO A 232 0.99 6.15 17.98
C PRO A 232 2.23 5.69 17.19
N MET A 233 2.74 6.54 16.27
CA MET A 233 3.79 6.18 15.31
C MET A 233 4.93 5.37 15.93
N LEU A 234 5.49 5.82 17.06
CA LEU A 234 6.61 5.20 17.76
C LEU A 234 6.33 3.82 18.37
N ALA A 235 5.08 3.53 18.74
CA ALA A 235 4.71 2.27 19.37
C ALA A 235 4.47 1.14 18.35
N ARG A 236 4.51 1.44 17.04
CA ARG A 236 4.45 0.45 15.94
C ARG A 236 5.82 -0.10 15.54
N ALA A 237 6.89 0.56 15.96
CA ALA A 237 8.26 0.16 15.71
C ALA A 237 8.56 -1.34 15.96
N PRO A 238 8.09 -1.96 17.07
CA PRO A 238 8.32 -3.38 17.29
C PRO A 238 7.51 -4.30 16.36
N GLU A 239 6.39 -3.82 15.81
CA GLU A 239 5.49 -4.62 14.97
C GLU A 239 5.92 -4.67 13.50
N MET A 240 6.55 -3.60 12.98
CA MET A 240 6.97 -3.56 11.57
C MET A 240 7.95 -4.70 11.19
N PRO A 241 8.98 -5.04 12.00
CA PRO A 241 9.83 -6.18 11.72
C PRO A 241 9.08 -7.52 11.74
N ARG A 242 8.01 -7.65 12.53
CA ARG A 242 7.20 -8.88 12.58
C ARG A 242 6.37 -9.06 11.32
N VAL A 243 5.71 -7.99 10.86
CA VAL A 243 5.02 -7.99 9.56
C VAL A 243 6.00 -8.26 8.41
N GLY A 244 7.19 -7.64 8.46
CA GLY A 244 8.26 -7.88 7.50
C GLY A 244 8.70 -9.35 7.46
N ARG A 245 8.84 -10.02 8.61
CA ARG A 245 9.14 -11.46 8.67
C ARG A 245 7.99 -12.33 8.19
N ALA A 246 6.75 -12.02 8.59
CA ALA A 246 5.58 -12.83 8.27
C ALA A 246 5.29 -12.88 6.77
N VAL A 247 5.36 -11.73 6.07
CA VAL A 247 4.98 -11.65 4.64
C VAL A 247 6.20 -11.45 3.73
N GLY A 248 7.37 -11.17 4.29
CA GLY A 248 8.58 -10.88 3.52
C GLY A 248 8.53 -9.53 2.82
N VAL A 249 7.92 -8.51 3.45
CA VAL A 249 7.92 -7.12 2.96
C VAL A 249 9.07 -6.32 3.59
N PRO A 250 9.52 -5.21 2.99
CA PRO A 250 10.54 -4.35 3.59
C PRO A 250 10.13 -3.83 4.98
N VAL A 251 11.11 -3.61 5.85
CA VAL A 251 10.84 -3.00 7.16
C VAL A 251 10.87 -1.49 7.00
N LEU A 252 9.74 -0.82 7.24
CA LEU A 252 9.68 0.63 7.23
C LEU A 252 10.47 1.22 8.40
N PRO A 253 11.09 2.41 8.25
CA PRO A 253 11.75 3.08 9.36
C PRO A 253 10.83 3.27 10.56
N ARG A 254 11.40 3.20 11.77
CA ARG A 254 10.67 3.25 13.04
C ARG A 254 9.71 4.43 13.18
N SER A 255 10.13 5.61 12.74
CA SER A 255 9.37 6.86 12.80
C SER A 255 8.64 7.16 11.48
N SER A 256 8.56 6.21 10.54
CA SER A 256 7.90 6.46 9.25
C SER A 256 6.42 6.85 9.45
N PRO A 257 5.94 7.92 8.79
CA PRO A 257 4.53 8.29 8.80
C PRO A 257 3.71 7.41 7.84
N PHE A 258 4.34 6.39 7.27
CA PHE A 258 3.69 5.41 6.43
C PHE A 258 3.53 4.08 7.16
N THR A 259 2.57 3.27 6.72
CA THR A 259 2.42 1.89 7.19
C THR A 259 1.82 0.99 6.13
N TYR A 260 1.87 -0.31 6.38
CA TYR A 260 1.23 -1.31 5.55
C TYR A 260 -0.25 -1.41 5.87
N PHE A 261 -1.05 -1.45 4.80
CA PHE A 261 -2.48 -1.71 4.82
C PHE A 261 -2.78 -2.93 3.95
N ALA A 262 -3.95 -3.52 4.17
CA ALA A 262 -4.49 -4.58 3.33
C ALA A 262 -5.84 -4.13 2.74
N ALA A 263 -6.06 -4.46 1.46
CA ALA A 263 -7.28 -4.08 0.75
C ALA A 263 -8.53 -4.86 1.21
N SER A 264 -8.37 -5.99 1.89
CA SER A 264 -9.47 -6.81 2.40
C SER A 264 -9.26 -7.22 3.86
N ILE A 265 -10.37 -7.44 4.57
CA ILE A 265 -10.40 -7.93 5.96
C ILE A 265 -9.69 -9.29 6.05
N TRP A 266 -9.93 -10.19 5.10
CA TRP A 266 -9.26 -11.49 5.08
C TRP A 266 -7.74 -11.36 5.02
N ALA A 267 -7.21 -10.49 4.15
CA ALA A 267 -5.76 -10.29 4.05
C ALA A 267 -5.21 -9.64 5.33
N GLN A 268 -5.94 -8.70 5.92
CA GLN A 268 -5.59 -8.10 7.21
C GLN A 268 -5.51 -9.17 8.31
N ASP A 269 -6.59 -9.90 8.55
CA ASP A 269 -6.66 -10.93 9.60
C ASP A 269 -5.56 -11.97 9.41
N ARG A 270 -5.36 -12.44 8.17
CA ARG A 270 -4.32 -13.44 7.88
C ARG A 270 -2.90 -12.93 8.17
N ILE A 271 -2.60 -11.67 7.85
CA ILE A 271 -1.29 -11.07 8.16
C ILE A 271 -1.11 -10.92 9.67
N LEU A 272 -2.17 -10.55 10.39
CA LEU A 272 -2.13 -10.42 11.85
C LEU A 272 -1.91 -11.78 12.52
N ASP A 273 -2.64 -12.82 12.09
CA ASP A 273 -2.46 -14.18 12.59
C ASP A 273 -1.02 -14.66 12.34
N ALA A 274 -0.52 -14.50 11.11
CA ALA A 274 0.87 -14.87 10.78
C ALA A 274 1.91 -14.12 11.62
N ARG A 275 1.66 -12.83 11.87
CA ARG A 275 2.52 -11.98 12.71
C ARG A 275 2.54 -12.49 14.16
N ASP A 276 1.37 -12.78 14.71
CA ASP A 276 1.19 -13.15 16.12
C ASP A 276 1.70 -14.58 16.41
N ASP A 277 1.57 -15.48 15.43
CA ASP A 277 2.09 -16.85 15.49
C ASP A 277 3.58 -16.98 15.08
N GLU A 278 4.23 -15.87 14.72
CA GLU A 278 5.58 -15.83 14.13
C GLU A 278 5.74 -16.74 12.89
N GLU A 279 4.66 -16.94 12.14
CA GLU A 279 4.59 -17.75 10.93
C GLU A 279 5.11 -16.97 9.71
N VAL A 280 5.93 -17.62 8.89
CA VAL A 280 6.32 -17.10 7.57
C VAL A 280 5.33 -17.61 6.54
N VAL A 281 4.55 -16.69 5.94
CA VAL A 281 3.62 -17.01 4.87
C VAL A 281 4.41 -17.28 3.58
N GLU A 282 4.18 -18.44 2.97
CA GLU A 282 4.90 -18.88 1.76
C GLU A 282 3.94 -19.11 0.58
N GLY A 283 4.54 -19.37 -0.59
CA GLY A 283 3.81 -19.84 -1.78
C GLY A 283 2.73 -18.88 -2.27
N VAL A 284 1.63 -19.46 -2.76
CA VAL A 284 0.54 -18.70 -3.40
C VAL A 284 -0.14 -17.76 -2.43
N GLU A 285 -0.28 -18.17 -1.18
CA GLU A 285 -0.89 -17.31 -0.15
C GLU A 285 -0.08 -16.03 0.03
N ARG A 286 1.25 -16.12 0.13
CA ARG A 286 2.12 -14.94 0.19
C ARG A 286 1.93 -14.02 -1.01
N ALA A 287 1.89 -14.57 -2.22
CA ALA A 287 1.70 -13.79 -3.44
C ALA A 287 0.36 -13.04 -3.44
N VAL A 288 -0.72 -13.70 -2.98
CA VAL A 288 -2.03 -13.06 -2.83
C VAL A 288 -2.00 -11.93 -1.81
N LEU A 289 -1.38 -12.14 -0.65
CA LEU A 289 -1.27 -11.10 0.38
C LEU A 289 -0.48 -9.89 -0.13
N LEU A 290 0.64 -10.10 -0.83
CA LEU A 290 1.43 -9.01 -1.39
C LEU A 290 0.66 -8.17 -2.42
N GLU A 291 -0.20 -8.81 -3.24
CA GLU A 291 -1.10 -8.12 -4.17
C GLU A 291 -2.22 -7.33 -3.47
N GLU A 292 -2.64 -7.76 -2.27
CA GLU A 292 -3.63 -7.08 -1.41
C GLU A 292 -3.02 -5.96 -0.57
N MET A 293 -1.71 -6.00 -0.34
CA MET A 293 -1.01 -5.03 0.50
C MET A 293 -0.65 -3.74 -0.27
N PHE A 294 -0.65 -2.63 0.45
CA PHE A 294 -0.16 -1.33 -0.02
C PHE A 294 0.42 -0.53 1.14
N ILE A 295 1.19 0.51 0.82
CA ILE A 295 1.72 1.47 1.80
C ILE A 295 0.92 2.78 1.67
N ALA A 296 0.49 3.35 2.79
CA ALA A 296 -0.20 4.65 2.84
C ALA A 296 0.13 5.41 4.13
N CYS A 297 -0.26 6.69 4.17
CA CYS A 297 -0.16 7.53 5.36
C CYS A 297 -1.16 7.12 6.44
N ILE A 298 -0.87 7.49 7.68
CA ILE A 298 -1.67 7.16 8.88
C ILE A 298 -2.63 8.30 9.21
#